data_AF-A0AAF0ZDT1-F1
#
_entry.id   AF-A0AAF0ZDT1-F1
#
_cell.length_a   1.000
_cell.length_b   1.000
_cell.length_c   1.000
_cell.angle_alpha   90.00
_cell.angle_beta   90.00
_cell.angle_gamma   90.00
#
_symmetry.space_group_name_H-M   'P 1'
#
loop_
_entity.id
_entity.type
_entity.pdbx_description
1 polymer ?
#
loop_
_entity_poly.entity_id
_entity_poly.type
_entity_poly.pdbx_seq_one_letter_code
_entity_poly.pdbx_strand_id
1 'polypeptide(L)'
;MTRAFSHGAIFFIRDYNPEQNEDNVLARMLDHKEAILSHLSWASLFLGFHTLGLYVQNDVMLAFGTPEKEILIEPIFAQCILSAHGKTSYGFNVLLSSTTGPAFNELIETLAWDHEHTPLANLILWRGKPVALSIVQARLVGLAHFSLQSLPRNTAPTRLHRRCFLTGRPRANYQDFGLSEHTLREMVHACLLPGATRSCW
;
A
#
# COMPACT_ATOMS: atom_id res chain seq x y z
N MET A 1 -0.98 10.92 -12.96
CA MET A 1 -0.13 10.28 -13.99
C MET A 1 -0.19 11.04 -15.32
N THR A 2 -1.38 11.29 -15.89
CA THR A 2 -1.55 12.04 -17.17
C THR A 2 -0.82 13.39 -17.23
N ARG A 3 -0.87 14.20 -16.16
CA ARG A 3 -0.13 15.47 -16.07
C ARG A 3 1.38 15.31 -16.25
N ALA A 4 1.98 14.29 -15.64
CA ALA A 4 3.42 14.03 -15.77
C ALA A 4 3.79 13.70 -17.23
N PHE A 5 2.99 12.86 -17.90
CA PHE A 5 3.19 12.57 -19.32
C PHE A 5 3.01 13.80 -20.20
N SER A 6 2.04 14.66 -19.93
CA SER A 6 1.85 15.90 -20.70
C SER A 6 3.03 16.86 -20.56
N HIS A 7 3.58 17.04 -19.35
CA HIS A 7 4.78 17.84 -19.15
C HIS A 7 6.02 17.19 -19.79
N GLY A 8 6.12 15.85 -19.75
CA GLY A 8 7.17 15.12 -20.45
C GLY A 8 7.13 15.31 -21.97
N ALA A 9 5.94 15.28 -22.58
CA ALA A 9 5.77 15.56 -24.00
C ALA A 9 6.13 17.01 -24.36
N ILE A 10 5.76 17.98 -23.53
CA ILE A 10 6.15 19.39 -23.71
C ILE A 10 7.68 19.54 -23.64
N PHE A 11 8.33 18.86 -22.69
CA PHE A 11 9.78 18.82 -22.57
C PHE A 11 10.44 18.29 -23.86
N PHE A 12 9.95 17.18 -24.41
CA PHE A 12 10.47 16.61 -25.66
C PHE A 12 10.31 17.53 -26.89
N ILE A 13 9.29 18.39 -26.91
CA ILE A 13 9.05 19.32 -28.03
C ILE A 13 9.86 20.61 -27.87
N ARG A 14 9.88 21.18 -26.65
CA ARG A 14 10.38 22.54 -26.41
C ARG A 14 11.82 22.58 -25.92
N ASP A 15 12.19 21.65 -25.04
CA ASP A 15 13.39 21.76 -24.22
C ASP A 15 14.43 20.64 -24.52
N TYR A 16 14.06 19.63 -25.31
CA TYR A 16 14.97 18.54 -25.67
C TYR A 16 15.90 18.91 -26.83
N ASN A 17 17.21 18.84 -26.59
CA ASN A 17 18.24 19.05 -27.59
C ASN A 17 18.99 17.73 -27.90
N PRO A 18 18.93 17.20 -29.14
CA PRO A 18 19.57 15.93 -29.51
C PRO A 18 21.10 15.99 -29.42
N GLU A 19 21.72 17.10 -29.84
CA GLU A 19 23.18 17.22 -29.92
C GLU A 19 23.87 17.09 -28.55
N GLN A 20 23.17 17.50 -27.48
CA GLN A 20 23.68 17.40 -26.11
C GLN A 20 23.47 15.99 -25.50
N ASN A 21 22.69 15.13 -26.15
CA ASN A 21 22.21 13.86 -25.60
C ASN A 21 22.50 12.63 -26.48
N GLU A 22 23.32 12.76 -27.53
CA GLU A 22 23.62 11.70 -28.51
C GLU A 22 24.02 10.36 -27.87
N ASP A 23 24.90 10.36 -26.86
CA ASP A 23 25.40 9.13 -26.23
C ASP A 23 24.57 8.64 -25.02
N ASN A 24 23.45 9.31 -24.73
CA ASN A 24 22.64 9.00 -23.56
C ASN A 24 21.65 7.84 -23.84
N VAL A 25 21.25 7.15 -22.78
CA VAL A 25 20.23 6.09 -22.84
C VAL A 25 18.89 6.57 -23.41
N LEU A 26 18.60 7.86 -23.28
CA LEU A 26 17.38 8.48 -23.74
C LEU A 26 17.35 8.65 -25.27
N ALA A 27 18.48 9.02 -25.89
CA ALA A 27 18.61 9.02 -27.35
C ALA A 27 18.45 7.60 -27.92
N ARG A 28 19.14 6.62 -27.33
CA ARG A 28 19.01 5.20 -27.70
C ARG A 28 17.58 4.66 -27.59
N MET A 29 16.82 5.13 -26.59
CA MET A 29 15.40 4.76 -26.46
C MET A 29 14.56 5.35 -27.60
N LEU A 30 14.84 6.58 -28.01
CA LEU A 30 14.15 7.25 -29.12
C LEU A 30 14.45 6.57 -30.47
N ASP A 31 15.68 6.10 -30.68
CA ASP A 31 16.06 5.35 -31.89
C ASP A 31 15.27 4.05 -32.04
N HIS A 32 14.95 3.40 -30.91
CA HIS A 32 14.19 2.14 -30.88
C HIS A 32 12.72 2.31 -30.47
N LYS A 33 12.16 3.52 -30.59
CA LYS A 33 10.78 3.82 -30.15
C LYS A 33 9.73 2.92 -30.80
N GLU A 34 9.90 2.56 -32.07
CA GLU A 34 8.93 1.75 -32.82
C GLU A 34 8.82 0.33 -32.26
N ALA A 35 9.93 -0.24 -31.77
CA ALA A 35 9.91 -1.55 -31.10
C ALA A 35 9.17 -1.48 -29.75
N ILE A 36 9.38 -0.39 -28.99
CA ILE A 36 8.67 -0.18 -27.72
C ILE A 36 7.16 -0.02 -27.97
N LEU A 37 6.78 0.79 -28.96
CA LEU A 37 5.38 1.02 -29.32
C LEU A 37 4.69 -0.26 -29.82
N SER A 38 5.38 -1.07 -30.62
CA SER A 38 4.80 -2.33 -31.12
C SER A 38 4.57 -3.35 -30.00
N HIS A 39 5.50 -3.50 -29.06
CA HIS A 39 5.32 -4.37 -27.89
C HIS A 39 4.22 -3.88 -26.95
N LEU A 40 4.11 -2.57 -26.72
CA LEU A 40 3.03 -2.00 -25.90
C LEU A 40 1.65 -2.19 -26.56
N SER A 41 1.57 -2.02 -27.88
CA SER A 41 0.37 -2.28 -28.66
C SER A 41 -0.03 -3.75 -28.57
N TRP A 42 0.93 -4.66 -28.77
CA TRP A 42 0.72 -6.10 -28.63
C TRP A 42 0.22 -6.47 -27.23
N ALA A 43 0.84 -5.96 -26.17
CA ALA A 43 0.43 -6.24 -24.80
C ALA A 43 -0.99 -5.74 -24.51
N SER A 44 -1.34 -4.54 -25.01
CA SER A 44 -2.66 -3.94 -24.84
C SER A 44 -3.75 -4.74 -25.57
N LEU A 45 -3.49 -5.15 -26.80
CA LEU A 45 -4.40 -5.99 -27.59
C LEU A 45 -4.55 -7.38 -26.97
N PHE A 46 -3.42 -8.01 -26.62
CA PHE A 46 -3.42 -9.33 -26.01
C PHE A 46 -4.24 -9.35 -24.72
N LEU A 47 -3.96 -8.40 -23.81
CA LEU A 47 -4.70 -8.31 -22.56
C LEU A 47 -6.18 -7.98 -22.80
N GLY A 48 -6.47 -7.04 -23.70
CA GLY A 48 -7.85 -6.64 -24.02
C GLY A 48 -8.69 -7.79 -24.58
N PHE A 49 -8.17 -8.53 -25.57
CA PHE A 49 -8.89 -9.66 -26.17
C PHE A 49 -9.14 -10.80 -25.18
N HIS A 50 -8.14 -11.18 -24.37
CA HIS A 50 -8.30 -12.30 -23.45
C HIS A 50 -9.18 -11.96 -22.26
N THR A 51 -9.02 -10.76 -21.68
CA THR A 51 -9.86 -10.35 -20.54
C THR A 51 -11.31 -10.19 -20.98
N LEU A 52 -11.58 -9.43 -22.05
CA LEU A 52 -12.94 -9.26 -22.57
C LEU A 52 -13.51 -10.60 -23.06
N GLY A 53 -12.71 -11.43 -23.72
CA GLY A 53 -13.14 -12.74 -24.20
C GLY A 53 -13.61 -13.65 -23.07
N LEU A 54 -12.88 -13.69 -21.94
CA LEU A 54 -13.29 -14.44 -20.75
C LEU A 54 -14.58 -13.88 -20.14
N TYR A 55 -14.71 -12.55 -20.03
CA TYR A 55 -15.94 -11.94 -19.52
C TYR A 55 -17.15 -12.27 -20.38
N VAL A 56 -17.04 -12.11 -21.71
CA VAL A 56 -18.13 -12.43 -22.63
C VAL A 56 -18.46 -13.92 -22.59
N GLN A 57 -17.46 -14.80 -22.56
CA GLN A 57 -17.67 -16.24 -22.43
C GLN A 57 -18.46 -16.57 -21.15
N ASN A 58 -18.07 -15.99 -20.02
CA ASN A 58 -18.72 -16.22 -18.73
C ASN A 58 -20.16 -15.68 -18.75
N ASP A 59 -20.39 -14.48 -19.27
CA ASP A 59 -21.74 -13.91 -19.44
C ASP A 59 -22.64 -14.79 -20.32
N VAL A 60 -22.09 -15.34 -21.39
CA VAL A 60 -22.82 -16.25 -22.30
C VAL A 60 -23.14 -17.58 -21.61
N MET A 61 -22.20 -18.17 -20.86
CA MET A 61 -22.46 -19.41 -20.11
C MET A 61 -23.51 -19.20 -19.00
N LEU A 62 -23.50 -18.03 -18.35
CA LEU A 62 -24.52 -17.63 -17.38
C LEU A 62 -25.88 -17.45 -18.05
N ALA A 63 -25.94 -16.79 -19.21
CA ALA A 63 -27.19 -16.58 -19.96
C ALA A 63 -27.82 -17.91 -20.43
N PHE A 64 -26.99 -18.90 -20.78
CA PHE A 64 -27.46 -20.26 -21.13
C PHE A 64 -27.84 -21.12 -19.91
N GLY A 65 -27.66 -20.62 -18.69
CA GLY A 65 -27.98 -21.36 -17.46
C GLY A 65 -27.03 -22.53 -17.16
N THR A 66 -25.81 -22.50 -17.73
CA THR A 66 -24.75 -23.50 -17.49
C THR A 66 -23.55 -22.86 -16.78
N PRO A 67 -23.69 -22.43 -15.51
CA PRO A 67 -22.61 -21.75 -14.78
C PRO A 67 -21.39 -22.65 -14.52
N GLU A 68 -21.55 -23.97 -14.56
CA GLU A 68 -20.45 -24.94 -14.38
C GLU A 68 -19.40 -24.89 -15.49
N LYS A 69 -19.71 -24.28 -16.63
CA LYS A 69 -18.79 -24.09 -17.77
C LYS A 69 -18.06 -22.74 -17.72
N GLU A 70 -18.27 -21.95 -16.67
CA GLU A 70 -17.56 -20.69 -16.46
C GLU A 70 -16.05 -20.94 -16.30
N ILE A 71 -15.23 -20.09 -16.93
CA ILE A 71 -13.78 -20.17 -16.77
C ILE A 71 -13.39 -19.27 -15.59
N LEU A 72 -13.08 -19.91 -14.47
CA LEU A 72 -12.58 -19.25 -13.26
C LEU A 72 -11.08 -19.47 -13.14
N ILE A 73 -10.31 -18.38 -13.15
CA ILE A 73 -8.85 -18.41 -13.02
C ILE A 73 -8.47 -17.98 -11.61
N GLU A 74 -7.81 -18.86 -10.88
CA GLU A 74 -7.32 -18.55 -9.54
C GLU A 74 -6.02 -17.72 -9.58
N PRO A 75 -5.91 -16.62 -8.81
CA PRO A 75 -4.73 -15.77 -8.82
C PRO A 75 -3.63 -16.34 -7.90
N ILE A 76 -3.05 -17.49 -8.27
CA ILE A 76 -2.05 -18.24 -7.47
C ILE A 76 -0.85 -17.36 -7.08
N PHE A 77 -0.35 -16.52 -8.00
CA PHE A 77 0.77 -15.62 -7.69
C PHE A 77 0.42 -14.57 -6.64
N ALA A 78 -0.79 -14.00 -6.70
CA ALA A 78 -1.24 -13.08 -5.68
C ALA A 78 -1.37 -13.81 -4.33
N GLN A 79 -1.97 -15.01 -4.32
CA GLN A 79 -2.09 -15.84 -3.12
C GLN A 79 -0.73 -16.18 -2.50
N CYS A 80 0.28 -16.50 -3.31
CA CYS A 80 1.65 -16.72 -2.87
C CYS A 80 2.24 -15.48 -2.19
N ILE A 81 2.14 -14.30 -2.82
CA ILE A 81 2.61 -13.03 -2.25
C ILE A 81 1.86 -12.73 -0.94
N LEU A 82 0.55 -12.90 -0.90
CA LEU A 82 -0.29 -12.68 0.28
C LEU A 82 0.06 -13.64 1.42
N SER A 83 0.40 -14.89 1.10
CA SER A 83 0.87 -15.88 2.07
C SER A 83 2.25 -15.53 2.63
N ALA A 84 3.17 -15.03 1.80
CA ALA A 84 4.47 -14.54 2.25
C ALA A 84 4.34 -13.36 3.24
N HIS A 85 3.27 -12.54 3.11
CA HIS A 85 2.93 -11.48 4.05
C HIS A 85 2.23 -11.99 5.33
N GLY A 86 2.17 -13.32 5.55
CA GLY A 86 1.63 -13.92 6.78
C GLY A 86 0.11 -14.09 6.79
N LYS A 87 -0.59 -13.94 5.65
CA LYS A 87 -2.00 -14.35 5.56
C LYS A 87 -2.08 -15.87 5.37
N THR A 88 -2.23 -16.59 6.47
CA THR A 88 -2.29 -18.06 6.52
C THR A 88 -3.58 -18.66 5.93
N SER A 89 -4.54 -17.83 5.51
CA SER A 89 -5.84 -18.25 4.98
C SER A 89 -5.76 -19.03 3.66
N TYR A 90 -4.67 -18.88 2.89
CA TYR A 90 -4.53 -19.48 1.56
C TYR A 90 -3.83 -20.85 1.56
N GLY A 91 -3.54 -21.44 2.73
CA GLY A 91 -2.98 -22.79 2.82
C GLY A 91 -1.56 -22.97 2.28
N PHE A 92 -0.93 -21.91 1.77
CA PHE A 92 0.48 -21.89 1.41
C PHE A 92 1.32 -21.98 2.69
N ASN A 93 1.80 -23.17 2.98
CA ASN A 93 2.64 -23.51 4.13
C ASN A 93 4.08 -22.94 4.01
N VAL A 94 4.22 -21.66 3.66
CA VAL A 94 5.51 -20.94 3.62
C VAL A 94 6.15 -20.90 5.01
N LEU A 95 5.33 -20.83 6.07
CA LEU A 95 5.79 -20.89 7.47
C LEU A 95 5.93 -22.32 8.01
N LEU A 96 5.57 -23.36 7.25
CA LEU A 96 5.77 -24.76 7.62
C LEU A 96 6.83 -25.47 6.76
N SER A 97 7.66 -24.74 5.99
CA SER A 97 8.90 -25.35 5.51
C SER A 97 9.66 -25.84 6.73
N SER A 98 9.96 -27.14 6.78
CA SER A 98 10.58 -27.81 7.93
C SER A 98 11.62 -26.91 8.60
N THR A 99 11.50 -26.67 9.91
CA THR A 99 12.44 -25.86 10.70
C THR A 99 13.84 -26.46 10.78
N THR A 100 14.03 -27.63 10.18
CA THR A 100 15.31 -28.37 10.07
C THR A 100 15.84 -28.40 8.62
N GLY A 101 15.15 -27.77 7.67
CA GLY A 101 15.59 -27.73 6.29
C GLY A 101 16.78 -26.80 6.07
N PRO A 102 17.73 -27.13 5.17
CA PRO A 102 18.88 -26.29 4.87
C PRO A 102 18.48 -24.86 4.42
N ALA A 103 17.37 -24.71 3.70
CA ALA A 103 16.84 -23.40 3.29
C ALA A 103 16.40 -22.50 4.45
N PHE A 104 15.94 -23.08 5.58
CA PHE A 104 15.58 -22.31 6.76
C PHE A 104 16.83 -21.78 7.48
N ASN A 105 17.90 -22.58 7.51
CA ASN A 105 19.19 -22.16 8.07
C ASN A 105 19.84 -21.06 7.22
N GLU A 106 19.82 -21.19 5.89
CA GLU A 106 20.34 -20.14 4.99
C GLU A 106 19.55 -18.82 5.13
N LEU A 107 18.23 -18.89 5.32
CA LEU A 107 17.40 -17.70 5.58
C LEU A 107 17.78 -17.01 6.91
N ILE A 108 18.03 -17.79 7.97
CA ILE A 108 18.46 -17.23 9.26
C ILE A 108 19.85 -16.61 9.15
N GLU A 109 20.78 -17.24 8.44
CA GLU A 109 22.14 -16.73 8.24
C GLU A 109 22.15 -15.43 7.42
N THR A 110 21.34 -15.36 6.36
CA THR A 110 21.21 -14.14 5.54
C THR A 110 20.55 -12.99 6.30
N LEU A 111 19.50 -13.25 7.09
CA LEU A 111 18.87 -12.24 7.95
C LEU A 111 19.80 -11.77 9.07
N ALA A 112 20.61 -12.65 9.64
CA ALA A 112 21.61 -12.28 10.64
C ALA A 112 22.71 -11.39 10.03
N TRP A 113 23.18 -11.72 8.82
CA TRP A 113 24.16 -10.94 8.09
C TRP A 113 23.66 -9.53 7.73
N ASP A 114 22.42 -9.41 7.23
CA ASP A 114 21.79 -8.12 6.90
C ASP A 114 21.62 -7.23 8.14
N HIS A 115 21.27 -7.82 9.28
CA HIS A 115 21.13 -7.08 10.53
C HIS A 115 22.48 -6.57 11.06
N GLU A 116 23.59 -7.31 10.88
CA GLU A 116 24.92 -6.84 11.27
C GLU A 116 25.44 -5.68 10.40
N HIS A 117 24.98 -5.57 9.15
CA HIS A 117 25.46 -4.56 8.19
C HIS A 117 24.56 -3.33 8.07
N THR A 118 23.47 -3.23 8.85
CA THR A 118 22.61 -2.04 8.87
C THR A 118 23.00 -1.06 9.99
N PRO A 119 23.06 0.25 9.73
CA PRO A 119 23.51 1.27 10.71
C PRO A 119 22.56 1.45 11.90
N LEU A 120 21.37 0.81 11.89
CA LEU A 120 20.39 0.84 12.98
C LEU A 120 20.72 -0.15 14.11
N ALA A 121 21.56 -1.15 13.88
CA ALA A 121 21.94 -2.15 14.89
C ALA A 121 22.67 -1.52 16.10
N ASN A 122 23.34 -0.39 15.90
CA ASN A 122 24.02 0.35 16.97
C ASN A 122 23.07 1.16 17.87
N LEU A 123 21.82 1.39 17.44
CA LEU A 123 20.85 2.24 18.15
C LEU A 123 20.00 1.46 19.15
N ILE A 124 19.87 0.14 18.95
CA ILE A 124 19.19 -0.78 19.86
C ILE A 124 20.28 -1.70 20.40
N LEU A 125 20.70 -1.49 21.65
CA LEU A 125 21.69 -2.31 22.36
C LEU A 125 21.18 -3.75 22.54
N TRP A 126 21.22 -4.55 21.47
CA TRP A 126 20.87 -5.97 21.50
C TRP A 126 22.02 -6.73 22.17
N ARG A 127 21.88 -7.00 23.46
CA ARG A 127 22.91 -7.65 24.28
C ARG A 127 22.98 -9.19 24.09
N GLY A 128 22.44 -9.75 23.01
CA GLY A 128 22.34 -11.20 22.81
C GLY A 128 22.41 -11.63 21.35
N LYS A 129 22.89 -12.87 21.13
CA LYS A 129 22.87 -13.55 19.83
C LYS A 129 21.43 -13.69 19.33
N PRO A 130 21.13 -13.55 18.03
CA PRO A 130 19.79 -13.79 17.52
C PRO A 130 19.42 -15.26 17.76
N VAL A 131 18.53 -15.51 18.71
CA VAL A 131 17.98 -16.84 18.99
C VAL A 131 16.62 -16.92 18.31
N ALA A 132 16.43 -17.93 17.46
CA ALA A 132 15.13 -18.23 16.88
C ALA A 132 14.10 -18.39 18.00
N LEU A 133 12.94 -17.74 17.85
CA LEU A 133 11.87 -17.85 18.83
C LEU A 133 11.51 -19.32 19.02
N SER A 134 11.41 -19.76 20.28
CA SER A 134 10.89 -21.09 20.59
C SER A 134 9.49 -21.27 19.98
N ILE A 135 9.09 -22.51 19.70
CA ILE A 135 7.77 -22.82 19.13
C ILE A 135 6.62 -22.14 19.91
N VAL A 136 6.76 -22.03 21.23
CA VAL A 136 5.78 -21.36 22.10
C VAL A 136 5.76 -19.85 21.87
N GLN A 137 6.93 -19.20 21.74
CA GLN A 137 7.02 -17.77 21.44
C GLN A 137 6.55 -17.45 20.02
N ALA A 138 6.89 -18.27 19.03
CA ALA A 138 6.44 -18.09 17.65
C ALA A 138 4.91 -18.22 17.56
N ARG A 139 4.30 -19.19 18.27
CA ARG A 139 2.84 -19.32 18.37
C ARG A 139 2.20 -18.12 19.06
N LEU A 140 2.79 -17.61 20.14
CA LEU A 140 2.29 -16.42 20.84
C LEU A 140 2.31 -15.18 19.94
N VAL A 141 3.41 -14.95 19.23
CA VAL A 141 3.55 -13.84 18.28
C VAL A 141 2.56 -14.00 17.11
N GLY A 142 2.41 -15.22 16.58
CA GLY A 142 1.42 -15.51 15.54
C GLY A 142 -0.03 -15.24 15.98
N LEU A 143 -0.40 -15.65 17.20
CA LEU A 143 -1.70 -15.36 17.78
C LEU A 143 -1.93 -13.87 18.02
N ALA A 144 -0.91 -13.14 18.48
CA ALA A 144 -0.97 -11.69 18.66
C ALA A 144 -1.17 -10.97 17.31
N HIS A 145 -0.43 -11.39 16.28
CA HIS A 145 -0.56 -10.83 14.94
C HIS A 145 -1.95 -11.11 14.33
N PHE A 146 -2.44 -12.34 14.45
CA PHE A 146 -3.79 -12.72 14.00
C PHE A 146 -4.87 -11.92 14.74
N SER A 147 -4.72 -11.75 16.05
CA SER A 147 -5.66 -10.97 16.88
C SER A 147 -5.65 -9.48 16.54
N LEU A 148 -4.51 -8.93 16.12
CA LEU A 148 -4.44 -7.55 15.63
C LEU A 148 -5.05 -7.40 14.24
N GLN A 149 -4.85 -8.39 13.36
CA GLN A 149 -5.42 -8.40 12.01
C GLN A 149 -6.94 -8.59 11.99
N SER A 150 -7.50 -9.27 12.99
CA SER A 150 -8.95 -9.47 13.11
C SER A 150 -9.70 -8.21 13.56
N LEU A 151 -9.00 -7.18 14.05
CA LEU A 151 -9.62 -5.93 14.47
C LEU A 151 -10.17 -5.15 13.26
N PRO A 152 -11.33 -4.47 13.41
CA PRO A 152 -11.84 -3.56 12.39
C PRO A 152 -10.82 -2.48 12.04
N ARG A 153 -10.71 -2.12 10.76
CA ARG A 153 -9.73 -1.14 10.24
C ARG A 153 -9.77 0.26 10.91
N ASN A 154 -10.84 0.55 11.65
CA ASN A 154 -11.10 1.80 12.35
C ASN A 154 -10.60 1.82 13.81
N THR A 155 -10.01 0.74 14.32
CA THR A 155 -9.56 0.65 15.73
C THR A 155 -8.24 1.38 16.02
N ALA A 156 -7.53 1.87 15.00
CA ALA A 156 -6.24 2.52 15.19
C ALA A 156 -6.38 3.80 16.06
N PRO A 157 -5.64 3.91 17.19
CA PRO A 157 -5.77 5.04 18.10
C PRO A 157 -5.38 6.38 17.46
N THR A 158 -4.54 6.34 16.42
CA THR A 158 -4.17 7.51 15.61
C THR A 158 -5.34 8.11 14.81
N ARG A 159 -6.45 7.37 14.61
CA ARG A 159 -7.67 7.89 13.95
C ARG A 159 -8.61 8.62 14.91
N LEU A 160 -8.36 8.55 16.22
CA LEU A 160 -9.16 9.27 17.20
C LEU A 160 -8.82 10.75 17.11
N HIS A 161 -9.74 11.52 16.51
CA HIS A 161 -9.67 12.97 16.47
C HIS A 161 -10.69 13.56 17.43
N ARG A 162 -10.29 14.59 18.19
CA ARG A 162 -11.23 15.39 18.97
C ARG A 162 -12.22 16.06 18.01
N ARG A 163 -13.51 15.95 18.30
CA ARG A 163 -14.60 16.54 17.51
C ARG A 163 -15.28 17.62 18.32
N CYS A 164 -15.80 18.64 17.63
CA CYS A 164 -16.68 19.63 18.24
C CYS A 164 -17.92 18.93 18.80
N PHE A 165 -18.27 19.22 20.04
CA PHE A 165 -19.43 18.62 20.71
C PHE A 165 -20.76 18.93 19.99
N LEU A 166 -20.92 20.15 19.47
CA LEU A 166 -22.15 20.57 18.79
C LEU A 166 -22.21 20.18 17.31
N THR A 167 -21.10 20.29 16.58
CA THR A 167 -21.08 20.15 15.10
C THR A 167 -20.37 18.90 14.60
N GLY A 168 -19.66 18.16 15.45
CA GLY A 168 -18.87 16.98 15.05
C GLY A 168 -17.61 17.31 14.23
N ARG A 169 -17.30 18.59 14.01
CA ARG A 169 -16.17 19.05 13.19
C ARG A 169 -14.84 18.55 13.77
N PRO A 170 -13.93 17.96 12.97
CA PRO A 170 -12.70 17.33 13.48
C PRO A 170 -11.49 18.28 13.58
N ARG A 171 -11.61 19.55 13.17
CA ARG A 171 -10.51 20.52 13.10
C ARG A 171 -10.84 21.80 13.86
N ALA A 172 -9.80 22.49 14.31
CA ALA A 172 -9.88 23.75 15.04
C ALA A 172 -10.77 23.66 16.29
N ASN A 173 -10.60 22.58 17.07
CA ASN A 173 -11.33 22.40 18.33
C ASN A 173 -10.46 22.88 19.49
N TYR A 174 -10.99 23.80 20.30
CA TYR A 174 -10.34 24.21 21.54
C TYR A 174 -10.52 23.12 22.60
N GLN A 175 -9.42 22.71 23.23
CA GLN A 175 -9.44 21.60 24.19
C GLN A 175 -10.28 21.91 25.42
N ASP A 176 -10.18 23.14 25.94
CA ASP A 176 -10.84 23.56 27.18
C ASP A 176 -12.36 23.69 27.01
N PHE A 177 -12.81 24.13 25.83
CA PHE A 177 -14.22 24.36 25.55
C PHE A 177 -14.91 23.18 24.85
N GLY A 178 -14.16 22.26 24.22
CA GLY A 178 -14.73 21.16 23.45
C GLY A 178 -15.50 21.57 22.19
N LEU A 179 -15.38 22.84 21.78
CA LEU A 179 -16.09 23.44 20.65
C LEU A 179 -15.12 23.81 19.52
N SER A 180 -15.62 23.77 18.28
CA SER A 180 -14.88 24.29 17.13
C SER A 180 -14.79 25.81 17.20
N GLU A 181 -13.69 26.37 16.70
CA GLU A 181 -13.43 27.81 16.60
C GLU A 181 -14.59 28.56 15.93
N HIS A 182 -15.21 27.96 14.92
CA HIS A 182 -16.34 28.56 14.22
C HIS A 182 -17.55 28.73 15.13
N THR A 183 -17.96 27.67 15.82
CA THR A 183 -19.08 27.70 16.77
C THR A 183 -18.79 28.62 17.95
N LEU A 184 -17.55 28.64 18.44
CA LEU A 184 -17.13 29.54 19.51
C LEU A 184 -17.22 31.00 19.06
N ARG A 185 -16.76 31.31 17.84
CA ARG A 185 -16.90 32.65 17.24
C ARG A 185 -18.36 33.06 17.06
N GLU A 186 -19.25 32.18 16.62
CA GLU A 186 -20.69 32.45 16.54
C GLU A 186 -21.30 32.81 17.90
N MET A 187 -20.94 32.06 18.95
CA MET A 187 -21.39 32.34 20.32
C MET A 187 -20.86 33.68 20.84
N VAL A 188 -19.62 34.05 20.50
CA VAL A 188 -19.07 35.39 20.79
C VAL A 188 -19.85 36.47 20.01
N HIS A 189 -20.20 36.23 18.74
CA HIS A 189 -21.00 37.18 17.96
C HIS A 189 -22.41 37.36 18.51
N ALA A 190 -23.00 36.30 19.05
CA ALA A 190 -24.31 36.31 19.72
C ALA A 190 -24.25 36.81 21.18
N CYS A 191 -23.08 37.25 21.67
CA CYS A 191 -22.86 37.72 23.04
C CYS A 191 -23.24 36.68 24.12
N LEU A 192 -23.14 35.39 23.81
CA LEU A 192 -23.46 34.30 24.74
C LEU A 192 -22.30 33.97 25.70
N LEU A 193 -21.07 34.43 25.38
CA LEU A 193 -19.87 34.15 26.15
C LEU A 193 -19.45 35.38 26.97
N PRO A 194 -19.52 35.33 28.32
CA PRO A 194 -19.12 36.45 29.16
C PRO A 194 -17.60 36.67 29.08
N GLY A 195 -17.19 37.93 28.94
CA GLY A 195 -15.77 38.32 28.91
C GLY A 195 -15.09 38.22 27.54
N ALA A 196 -15.79 37.84 26.48
CA ALA A 196 -15.24 37.84 25.12
C ALA A 196 -15.37 39.23 24.47
N THR A 197 -14.26 39.95 24.32
CA THR A 197 -14.18 41.23 23.59
C THR A 197 -13.61 41.02 22.20
N ARG A 198 -14.24 41.61 21.16
CA ARG A 198 -13.68 41.60 19.81
C ARG A 198 -12.42 42.46 19.77
N SER A 199 -11.37 42.00 19.11
CA SER A 199 -10.21 42.83 18.80
C SER A 199 -10.64 43.89 17.77
N CYS A 200 -10.38 45.17 18.06
CA CYS A 200 -10.46 46.23 17.07
C CYS A 200 -9.13 46.28 16.32
N TRP A 201 -9.17 45.93 15.04
CA TRP A 201 -8.17 46.34 14.06
C TRP A 201 -8.84 47.35 13.13
#